data_AF-A0AA41JJ71-F1
#
_entry.id   AF-A0AA41JJ71-F1
#
_cell.length_a   1.000
_cell.length_b   1.000
_cell.length_c   1.000
_cell.angle_alpha   90.00
_cell.angle_beta   90.00
_cell.angle_gamma   90.00
#
_symmetry.space_group_name_H-M   'P 1'
#
loop_
_entity.id
_entity.type
_entity.pdbx_description
1 polymer ?
#
loop_
_entity_poly.entity_id
_entity_poly.type
_entity_poly.pdbx_seq_one_letter_code
_entity_poly.pdbx_strand_id
1 'polypeptide(L)' 'MTWPAGELHRIVEADDLNIAPFRDDGKTPGTPTWIWCVAVDGELYVRAYNCRQSHGAGDRRRRSVAM' A
#
# COMPACT_ATOMS: atom_id res chain seq x y z
N MET A 1 -11.61 -4.43 12.94
CA MET A 1 -12.27 -5.41 12.05
C MET A 1 -11.27 -6.52 11.84
N THR A 2 -11.63 -7.77 12.09
CA THR A 2 -10.72 -8.91 11.89
C THR A 2 -10.94 -9.44 10.48
N TRP A 3 -9.87 -9.49 9.68
CA TRP A 3 -9.91 -10.08 8.35
C TRP A 3 -10.34 -11.55 8.43
N PRO A 4 -11.11 -12.07 7.44
CA PRO A 4 -11.37 -13.49 7.32
C PRO A 4 -10.08 -14.31 7.27
N ALA A 5 -10.07 -15.45 7.97
CA ALA A 5 -8.90 -16.32 8.03
C ALA A 5 -8.42 -16.71 6.62
N GLY A 6 -7.14 -16.44 6.32
CA GLY A 6 -6.51 -16.75 5.04
C GLY A 6 -6.70 -15.70 3.93
N GLU A 7 -7.46 -14.62 4.15
CA GLU A 7 -7.59 -13.55 3.16
C GLU A 7 -6.29 -12.78 2.96
N LEU A 8 -5.62 -12.39 4.06
CA LEU A 8 -4.32 -11.74 3.99
C LEU A 8 -3.25 -12.63 3.33
N HIS A 9 -3.34 -13.95 3.52
CA HIS A 9 -2.39 -14.88 2.90
C HIS A 9 -2.54 -14.88 1.38
N ARG A 10 -3.78 -14.95 0.87
CA ARG A 10 -4.06 -14.88 -0.58
C ARG A 10 -3.58 -13.56 -1.19
N ILE A 11 -3.71 -12.46 -0.45
CA ILE A 11 -3.23 -11.14 -0.88
C ILE A 11 -1.70 -11.13 -1.00
N VAL A 12 -0.99 -11.66 0.00
CA VAL A 12 0.48 -11.72 0.00
C VAL A 12 1.00 -12.69 -1.07
N GLU A 13 0.36 -13.84 -1.27
CA GLU A 13 0.73 -14.81 -2.31
C GLU A 13 0.57 -14.25 -3.73
N ALA A 14 -0.41 -13.37 -3.95
CA ALA A 14 -0.60 -12.75 -5.26
C ALA A 14 0.55 -11.81 -5.64
N ASP A 15 1.21 -11.18 -4.66
CA ASP A 15 2.35 -10.24 -4.84
C ASP A 15 2.11 -9.15 -5.92
N ASP A 16 0.84 -8.80 -6.16
CA ASP A 16 0.41 -7.97 -7.30
C ASP A 16 -0.39 -6.73 -6.85
N LEU A 17 0.01 -6.14 -5.72
CA LEU A 17 -0.69 -4.98 -5.16
C LEU A 17 -0.18 -3.64 -5.70
N ASN A 18 -1.13 -2.76 -5.97
CA ASN A 18 -0.87 -1.37 -6.35
C ASN A 18 -1.80 -0.42 -5.57
N ILE A 19 -1.23 0.67 -5.06
CA ILE A 19 -1.95 1.71 -4.29
C ILE A 19 -1.91 3.03 -5.05
N ALA A 20 -3.07 3.67 -5.16
CA ALA A 20 -3.24 5.01 -5.69
C ALA A 20 -3.80 5.94 -4.59
N PRO A 21 -2.96 6.73 -3.90
CA PRO A 21 -3.46 7.67 -2.90
C PRO A 21 -4.36 8.72 -3.56
N PHE A 22 -5.43 9.12 -2.87
CA PHE A 22 -6.23 10.25 -3.31
C PHE A 22 -5.40 11.54 -3.24
N ARG A 23 -5.63 12.43 -4.21
CA ARG A 23 -5.11 13.80 -4.19
C ARG A 23 -5.74 14.59 -3.03
N ASP A 24 -5.29 15.83 -2.84
CA ASP A 24 -5.80 16.74 -1.81
C ASP A 24 -7.33 16.95 -1.88
N ASP A 25 -7.93 16.69 -3.04
CA ASP A 25 -9.37 16.74 -3.26
C ASP A 25 -10.15 15.54 -2.69
N GLY A 26 -9.45 14.51 -2.20
CA GLY A 26 -10.02 13.28 -1.66
C GLY A 26 -10.82 12.45 -2.66
N LYS A 27 -10.79 12.81 -3.96
CA LYS A 27 -11.67 12.26 -5.01
C LYS A 27 -10.90 11.73 -6.19
N THR A 28 -9.80 12.35 -6.55
CA THR A 28 -8.99 11.97 -7.70
C THR A 28 -7.87 11.04 -7.23
N PRO A 29 -7.92 9.73 -7.53
CA PRO A 29 -6.79 8.84 -7.24
C PRO A 29 -5.57 9.26 -8.07
N GLY A 30 -4.39 9.18 -7.46
CA GLY A 30 -3.11 9.38 -8.13
C GLY A 30 -2.74 8.20 -9.03
N THR A 31 -1.51 8.19 -9.53
CA THR A 31 -0.99 7.06 -10.31
C THR A 31 -0.80 5.84 -9.40
N PRO A 32 -1.37 4.67 -9.74
CA PRO A 32 -1.14 3.44 -9.00
C PRO A 32 0.37 3.13 -8.94
N THR A 33 0.88 2.87 -7.75
CA THR A 33 2.28 2.50 -7.53
C THR A 33 2.33 1.08 -7.01
N TRP A 34 3.24 0.27 -7.55
CA TRP A 34 3.53 -1.07 -7.06
C TRP A 34 3.98 -1.03 -5.60
N ILE A 35 3.41 -1.91 -4.78
CA ILE A 35 3.73 -2.02 -3.37
C ILE A 35 4.08 -3.45 -3.01
N TRP A 36 4.95 -3.60 -2.02
CA TRP A 36 5.21 -4.90 -1.40
C TRP A 36 4.36 -5.01 -0.15
N CYS A 37 3.82 -6.20 0.12
CA CYS A 37 3.01 -6.45 1.31
C CYS A 37 3.46 -7.71 2.05
N VAL A 38 3.26 -7.73 3.37
CA VAL A 38 3.48 -8.90 4.23
C VAL A 38 2.36 -8.99 5.26
N ALA A 39 1.93 -10.20 5.59
CA ALA A 39 0.93 -10.45 6.63
C ALA A 39 1.62 -10.96 7.91
N VAL A 40 1.38 -10.29 9.04
CA VAL A 40 1.95 -10.65 10.35
C VAL A 40 0.86 -10.50 11.40
N ASP A 41 0.65 -11.51 12.23
CA ASP A 41 -0.32 -11.51 13.35
C ASP A 41 -1.76 -11.09 12.97
N GLY A 42 -2.17 -11.37 11.73
CA GLY A 42 -3.49 -11.00 11.22
C GLY A 42 -3.62 -9.55 10.74
N GLU A 43 -2.50 -8.84 10.62
CA GLU A 43 -2.40 -7.50 10.05
C GLU A 43 -1.60 -7.51 8.74
N LEU A 44 -1.89 -6.56 7.84
CA LEU A 44 -1.18 -6.39 6.58
C LEU A 44 -0.28 -5.16 6.64
N TYR A 45 1.01 -5.37 6.38
CA TYR A 45 2.02 -4.32 6.33
C TYR A 45 2.40 -4.07 4.89
N VAL A 46 2.30 -2.81 4.43
CA VAL A 46 2.66 -2.44 3.06
C VAL A 46 3.83 -1.47 3.00
N ARG A 47 4.65 -1.60 1.96
CA ARG A 47 5.77 -0.72 1.64
C ARG A 47 5.72 -0.33 0.17
N ALA A 48 5.84 0.96 -0.12
CA ALA A 48 6.01 1.44 -1.49
C ALA A 48 7.28 0.86 -2.13
N TYR A 49 7.12 0.15 -3.25
CA TYR A 49 8.24 -0.35 -4.05
C TYR A 49 8.74 0.79 -4.93
N ASN A 50 9.65 1.60 -4.38
CA ASN A 50 10.29 2.70 -5.09
C ASN A 50 9.28 3.59 -5.86
N CYS A 51 8.56 4.43 -5.12
CA CYS A 51 7.88 5.58 -5.74
C CYS A 51 8.95 6.45 -6.43
N ARG A 52 9.12 6.24 -7.75
CA ARG A 52 10.08 6.96 -8.56
C ARG A 52 9.43 8.30 -8.92
N GLN A 53 9.50 9.23 -7.97
CA GLN A 53 9.17 10.66 -8.12
C GLN A 53 8.02 10.92 -9.10
N SER A 54 6.78 10.65 -8.71
CA SER A 54 5.64 11.34 -9.28
C SER A 54 5.77 12.82 -8.88
N HIS A 55 5.98 13.70 -9.86
CA HIS A 55 6.19 15.13 -9.68
C HIS A 55 5.11 15.75 -8.78
N GLY A 56 5.49 16.12 -7.55
CA GLY A 56 4.58 16.71 -6.56
C GLY A 56 5.03 16.47 -5.12
N ALA A 57 6.05 17.22 -4.69
CA ALA A 57 6.38 17.56 -3.29
C ALA A 57 6.44 16.44 -2.21
N GLY A 58 7.66 15.96 -1.97
CA GLY A 58 8.30 15.92 -0.64
C GLY A 58 7.61 15.25 0.56
N ASP A 59 7.92 13.97 0.80
CA ASP A 59 8.26 13.49 2.16
C ASP A 59 9.15 12.24 2.06
N ARG A 60 10.41 12.36 2.49
CA ARG A 60 11.27 11.19 2.77
C ARG A 60 10.89 10.64 4.13
N ARG A 61 9.76 9.95 4.24
CA ARG A 61 9.47 9.11 5.40
C ARG A 61 9.20 7.70 4.95
N ARG A 62 10.15 6.82 5.26
CA ARG A 62 9.91 5.38 5.35
C ARG A 62 8.85 5.18 6.44
N ARG A 63 7.57 5.22 6.07
CA ARG A 63 6.46 4.81 6.92
C ARG A 63 5.85 3.60 6.25
N SER A 64 6.08 2.42 6.84
CA SER A 64 5.19 1.29 6.62
C SER A 64 3.83 1.70 7.18
N VAL A 65 2.79 1.60 6.37
CA VAL A 65 1.41 1.82 6.84
C VAL A 65 0.83 0.45 7.10
N ALA A 66 0.33 0.24 8.32
CA ALA A 66 -0.55 -0.89 8.62
C ALA A 66 -1.96 -0.49 8.16
N MET A 67 -2.62 -1.37 7.39
CA MET A 67 -4.00 -1.18 6.93
C MET A 67 -4.97 -2.04 7.73
#